data_AF-A0A2T5GI56-F1
#
_entry.id   AF-A0A2T5GI56-F1
#
_cell.length_a   1.000
_cell.length_b   1.000
_cell.length_c   1.000
_cell.angle_alpha   90.00
_cell.angle_beta   90.00
_cell.angle_gamma   90.00
#
_symmetry.space_group_name_H-M   'P 1'
#
loop_
_entity.id
_entity.type
_entity.pdbx_description
1 polymer ?
#
loop_
_entity_poly.entity_id
_entity_poly.type
_entity_poly.pdbx_seq_one_letter_code
_entity_poly.pdbx_strand_id
1 'polypeptide(L)'
;MQVDFYHLTSPLDRVLPRIAERVVSTGGRLLIVAEPEAQRTLLDRLLWSYAPESFLPHAQAGAGDDSVQPILIAADITPANAARNVAIVDGQWRDDALGFDRAFHFFDDEAIREARLAWKALADREGVERRYWKQTESGKWEQAA
;
A
#
# COMPACT_ATOMS: atom_id res chain seq x y z
N MET A 1 -3.83 -1.51 15.21
CA MET A 1 -3.57 -1.47 13.76
C MET A 1 -2.85 -2.74 13.33
N GLN A 2 -3.15 -3.23 12.13
CA GLN A 2 -2.33 -4.24 11.44
C GLN A 2 -1.35 -3.58 10.44
N VAL A 3 -0.10 -4.03 10.42
CA VAL A 3 0.93 -3.62 9.44
C VAL A 3 1.43 -4.86 8.71
N ASP A 4 1.09 -4.97 7.43
CA ASP A 4 1.55 -6.03 6.56
C ASP A 4 2.78 -5.58 5.76
N PHE A 5 3.92 -6.21 6.03
CA PHE A 5 5.19 -6.03 5.34
C PHE A 5 5.26 -7.00 4.15
N TYR A 6 5.08 -6.49 2.93
CA TYR A 6 5.17 -7.26 1.69
C TYR A 6 6.56 -7.14 1.07
N HIS A 7 7.34 -8.21 1.15
CA HIS A 7 8.59 -8.30 0.41
C HIS A 7 8.32 -8.73 -1.03
N LEU A 8 8.56 -7.80 -1.96
CA LEU A 8 8.34 -7.95 -3.37
C LEU A 8 9.50 -8.69 -4.04
N THR A 9 9.26 -9.95 -4.38
CA THR A 9 10.07 -10.71 -5.37
C THR A 9 9.43 -10.71 -6.76
N SER A 10 8.30 -10.02 -6.91
CA SER A 10 7.63 -9.76 -8.18
C SER A 10 7.29 -8.28 -8.28
N PRO A 11 7.11 -7.76 -9.51
CA PRO A 11 6.78 -6.36 -9.71
C PRO A 11 5.52 -5.92 -8.92
N LEU A 12 5.59 -4.72 -8.33
CA LEU A 12 4.51 -4.10 -7.56
C LEU A 12 3.19 -4.08 -8.35
N ASP A 13 3.27 -3.90 -9.66
CA ASP A 13 2.14 -3.81 -10.59
C ASP A 13 1.21 -5.04 -10.59
N ARG A 14 1.69 -6.21 -10.16
CA ARG A 14 0.90 -7.44 -10.01
C ARG A 14 0.25 -7.60 -8.64
N VAL A 15 0.75 -6.87 -7.65
CA VAL A 15 0.41 -7.07 -6.23
C VAL A 15 -0.54 -5.98 -5.76
N LEU A 16 -0.18 -4.72 -5.99
CA LEU A 16 -0.94 -3.57 -5.50
C LEU A 16 -2.39 -3.54 -6.00
N PRO A 17 -2.71 -3.77 -7.29
CA PRO A 17 -4.09 -3.70 -7.74
C PRO A 17 -5.00 -4.74 -7.05
N ARG A 18 -4.48 -5.95 -6.80
CA ARG A 18 -5.23 -7.00 -6.08
C ARG A 18 -5.52 -6.63 -4.63
N ILE A 19 -4.59 -5.94 -3.97
CA ILE A 19 -4.81 -5.41 -2.63
C ILE A 19 -5.86 -4.31 -2.67
N ALA A 20 -5.76 -3.39 -3.63
CA ALA A 20 -6.73 -2.31 -3.81
C ALA A 20 -8.15 -2.83 -4.05
N GLU A 21 -8.32 -3.83 -4.92
CA GLU A 21 -9.61 -4.50 -5.14
C GLU A 21 -10.16 -5.13 -3.87
N ARG A 22 -9.31 -5.83 -3.11
CA ARG A 22 -9.77 -6.48 -1.88
C ARG A 22 -10.21 -5.46 -0.83
N VAL A 23 -9.56 -4.31 -0.75
CA VAL A 23 -9.97 -3.23 0.15
C VAL A 23 -11.29 -2.59 -0.30
N VAL A 24 -11.42 -2.27 -1.59
CA VAL A 24 -12.62 -1.60 -2.12
C VAL A 24 -13.83 -2.54 -2.14
N SER A 25 -13.64 -3.83 -2.45
CA SER A 25 -14.72 -4.83 -2.46
C SER A 25 -15.37 -5.07 -1.10
N THR A 26 -14.70 -4.72 0.01
CA THR A 26 -15.28 -4.75 1.36
C THR A 26 -15.90 -3.41 1.77
N GLY A 27 -16.02 -2.45 0.85
CA GLY A 27 -16.47 -1.08 1.13
C GLY A 27 -15.39 -0.20 1.78
N GLY A 28 -14.16 -0.69 1.89
CA GLY A 28 -13.04 0.05 2.43
C GLY A 28 -12.52 1.11 1.46
N ARG A 29 -11.77 2.06 2.01
CA ARG A 29 -11.07 3.11 1.27
C ARG A 29 -9.57 2.98 1.46
N LEU A 30 -8.81 3.30 0.41
CA LEU A 30 -7.36 3.14 0.37
C LEU A 30 -6.68 4.47 0.04
N LEU A 31 -5.60 4.76 0.75
CA LEU A 31 -4.61 5.76 0.37
C LEU A 31 -3.38 5.02 -0.15
N ILE A 32 -2.91 5.33 -1.36
CA ILE A 32 -1.67 4.81 -1.94
C ILE A 32 -0.62 5.92 -1.89
N VAL A 33 0.52 5.65 -1.27
CA VAL A 33 1.55 6.65 -0.97
C VAL A 33 2.85 6.28 -1.66
N ALA A 34 3.32 7.21 -2.49
CA ALA A 34 4.63 7.18 -3.13
C ALA A 34 5.14 8.60 -3.30
N GLU A 35 6.33 8.90 -2.77
CA GLU A 35 6.94 10.22 -2.87
C GLU A 35 7.28 10.64 -4.31
N PRO A 36 7.84 9.77 -5.18
CA PRO A 36 8.16 10.17 -6.55
C PRO A 36 6.91 10.39 -7.42
N GLU A 37 6.78 11.56 -8.03
CA GLU A 37 5.67 11.90 -8.94
C GLU A 37 5.60 10.94 -10.14
N ALA A 38 6.75 10.55 -10.69
CA ALA A 38 6.83 9.58 -11.77
C ALA A 38 6.20 8.23 -11.38
N GLN A 39 6.41 7.79 -10.13
CA GLN A 39 5.82 6.56 -9.62
C GLN A 39 4.30 6.73 -9.47
N ARG A 40 3.81 7.84 -8.89
CA ARG A 40 2.36 8.12 -8.80
C ARG A 40 1.67 8.13 -10.16
N THR A 41 2.30 8.71 -11.18
CA THR A 41 1.78 8.72 -12.55
C THR A 41 1.71 7.33 -13.17
N LEU A 42 2.69 6.47 -12.90
CA LEU A 42 2.66 5.08 -13.35
C LEU A 42 1.55 4.28 -12.64
N LEU A 43 1.37 4.50 -11.34
CA LEU A 43 0.32 3.85 -10.55
C LEU A 43 -1.09 4.23 -11.02
N ASP A 44 -1.32 5.51 -11.32
CA ASP A 44 -2.58 6.01 -11.87
C ASP A 44 -2.93 5.32 -13.19
N ARG A 45 -1.96 5.24 -14.12
CA ARG A 45 -2.16 4.51 -15.39
C ARG A 45 -2.40 3.02 -15.15
N LEU A 46 -1.62 2.40 -14.27
CA LEU A 46 -1.70 0.98 -13.96
C LEU A 46 -3.10 0.62 -13.47
N LEU A 47 -3.64 1.32 -12.48
CA LEU A 47 -4.89 0.93 -11.84
C LEU A 47 -6.09 1.00 -12.80
N TRP A 48 -6.01 1.78 -13.89
CA TRP A 48 -7.01 1.77 -14.96
C TRP A 48 -6.89 0.60 -15.95
N SER A 49 -5.68 0.05 -16.14
CA SER A 49 -5.42 -0.94 -17.19
C SER A 49 -4.97 -2.30 -16.68
N TYR A 50 -4.91 -2.52 -15.37
CA TYR A 50 -4.25 -3.69 -14.80
C TYR A 50 -4.98 -5.01 -15.16
N ALA A 51 -6.31 -4.98 -15.32
CA ALA A 51 -7.09 -6.10 -15.86
C ALA A 51 -8.31 -5.60 -16.67
N PRO A 52 -8.69 -6.26 -17.78
CA PRO A 52 -9.75 -5.77 -18.69
C PRO A 52 -11.11 -5.52 -18.03
N GLU A 53 -11.49 -6.36 -17.07
CA GLU A 53 -12.79 -6.29 -16.37
C GLU A 53 -12.68 -5.61 -14.98
N SER A 54 -11.53 -5.04 -14.66
CA SER A 54 -11.35 -4.37 -13.38
C SER A 54 -11.82 -2.92 -13.42
N PHE A 55 -12.44 -2.48 -12.33
CA PHE A 55 -12.79 -1.09 -12.13
C PHE A 55 -12.40 -0.67 -10.73
N LEU A 56 -11.32 0.10 -10.65
CA LEU A 56 -10.79 0.68 -9.42
C LEU A 56 -10.91 2.19 -9.50
N PRO A 57 -12.02 2.82 -9.06
CA PRO A 57 -12.15 4.27 -9.10
C PRO A 57 -11.07 4.92 -8.23
N HIS A 58 -10.26 5.78 -8.85
CA HIS A 58 -9.16 6.46 -8.19
C HIS A 58 -8.84 7.80 -8.84
N ALA A 59 -8.09 8.62 -8.10
CA ALA A 59 -7.43 9.80 -8.62
C ALA A 59 -6.12 10.05 -7.86
N GLN A 60 -5.24 10.86 -8.44
CA GLN A 60 -4.18 11.51 -7.68
C GLN A 60 -4.75 12.65 -6.83
N ALA A 61 -4.20 12.84 -5.64
CA ALA A 61 -4.60 13.90 -4.73
C ALA A 61 -4.53 15.28 -5.39
N GLY A 62 -5.58 16.07 -5.20
CA GLY A 62 -5.72 17.41 -5.78
C GLY A 62 -6.18 17.45 -7.25
N ALA A 63 -6.44 16.30 -7.89
CA ALA A 63 -6.97 16.26 -9.26
C ALA A 63 -8.47 16.58 -9.34
N GLY A 64 -9.17 16.68 -8.21
CA GLY A 64 -10.60 16.96 -8.14
C GLY A 64 -11.11 16.94 -6.71
N ASP A 65 -12.31 16.39 -6.50
CA ASP A 65 -12.81 16.10 -5.16
C ASP A 65 -12.19 14.79 -4.64
N ASP A 66 -11.14 14.92 -3.83
CA ASP A 66 -10.45 13.79 -3.22
C ASP A 66 -11.38 12.98 -2.29
N SER A 67 -12.39 13.64 -1.69
CA SER A 67 -13.26 13.02 -0.69
C SER A 67 -14.16 11.93 -1.26
N VAL A 68 -14.45 11.96 -2.56
CA VAL A 68 -15.30 10.95 -3.21
C VAL A 68 -14.53 9.74 -3.73
N GLN A 69 -13.19 9.78 -3.74
CA GLN A 69 -12.36 8.73 -4.34
C GLN A 69 -12.22 7.51 -3.40
N PRO A 70 -12.66 6.30 -3.80
CA PRO A 70 -12.43 5.09 -3.02
C PRO A 70 -10.94 4.79 -2.81
N ILE A 71 -10.12 5.12 -3.81
CA ILE A 71 -8.66 5.03 -3.78
C ILE A 71 -8.08 6.40 -4.10
N LEU A 72 -7.16 6.90 -3.26
CA LEU A 72 -6.45 8.16 -3.50
C LEU A 72 -4.95 7.88 -3.61
N ILE A 73 -4.28 8.45 -4.62
CA ILE A 73 -2.82 8.34 -4.80
C ILE A 73 -2.18 9.67 -4.37
N ALA A 74 -1.26 9.64 -3.40
CA ALA A 74 -0.68 10.85 -2.80
C ALA A 74 0.83 10.73 -2.58
N ALA A 75 1.48 11.89 -2.40
CA ALA A 75 2.90 11.97 -2.03
C ALA A 75 3.14 11.58 -0.57
N ASP A 76 2.21 12.00 0.29
CA ASP A 76 2.33 11.95 1.73
C ASP A 76 1.14 11.23 2.34
N ILE A 77 1.26 10.89 3.63
CA ILE A 77 0.19 10.26 4.40
C ILE A 77 -0.86 11.32 4.79
N THR A 78 -1.70 11.70 3.84
CA THR A 78 -2.84 12.61 4.04
C THR A 78 -4.11 11.98 3.45
N PRO A 79 -4.95 11.31 4.25
CA PRO A 79 -6.14 10.61 3.75
C PRO A 79 -7.30 11.56 3.48
N ALA A 80 -7.18 12.44 2.47
CA ALA A 80 -8.25 13.37 2.07
C ALA A 80 -9.54 12.65 1.63
N ASN A 81 -9.44 11.37 1.27
CA ASN A 81 -10.56 10.49 0.98
C ASN A 81 -11.14 9.75 2.20
N ALA A 82 -10.71 10.09 3.42
CA ALA A 82 -11.04 9.39 4.66
C ALA A 82 -10.65 7.90 4.69
N ALA A 83 -9.61 7.51 3.95
CA ALA A 83 -9.11 6.15 3.96
C ALA A 83 -8.69 5.68 5.36
N ARG A 84 -9.07 4.44 5.68
CA ARG A 84 -8.62 3.70 6.88
C ARG A 84 -7.60 2.61 6.57
N ASN A 85 -7.28 2.44 5.28
CA ASN A 85 -6.21 1.58 4.79
C ASN A 85 -5.17 2.45 4.07
N VAL A 86 -3.89 2.16 4.27
CA VAL A 86 -2.79 2.85 3.57
C VAL A 86 -1.83 1.84 2.93
N ALA A 87 -1.48 2.05 1.66
CA ALA A 87 -0.46 1.31 0.94
C ALA A 87 0.75 2.21 0.70
N ILE A 88 1.89 1.90 1.31
CA ILE A 88 3.16 2.61 1.11
C ILE A 88 3.99 1.79 0.13
N VAL A 89 4.22 2.33 -1.06
CA VAL A 89 4.72 1.55 -2.20
C VAL A 89 6.10 1.97 -2.71
N ASP A 90 6.74 2.93 -2.05
CA ASP A 90 8.08 3.44 -2.38
C ASP A 90 9.20 2.88 -1.47
N GLY A 91 8.90 1.85 -0.68
CA GLY A 91 9.88 1.21 0.20
C GLY A 91 10.24 2.00 1.46
N GLN A 92 9.68 3.20 1.66
CA GLN A 92 10.01 4.06 2.81
C GLN A 92 8.89 4.07 3.85
N TRP A 93 9.08 3.36 4.97
CA TRP A 93 8.11 3.38 6.07
C TRP A 93 7.97 4.78 6.66
N ARG A 94 6.73 5.16 7.00
CA ARG A 94 6.37 6.46 7.61
C ARG A 94 5.43 6.21 8.78
N ASP A 95 5.80 6.70 9.97
CA ASP A 95 5.03 6.47 11.21
C ASP A 95 3.63 7.09 11.20
N ASP A 96 3.37 8.07 10.33
CA ASP A 96 2.04 8.64 10.12
C ASP A 96 1.00 7.57 9.72
N ALA A 97 1.46 6.44 9.16
CA ALA A 97 0.62 5.27 8.84
C ALA A 97 -0.05 4.67 10.08
N LEU A 98 0.48 4.90 11.29
CA LEU A 98 -0.06 4.33 12.53
C LEU A 98 -1.44 4.88 12.92
N GLY A 99 -1.90 5.97 12.29
CA GLY A 99 -3.26 6.51 12.47
C GLY A 99 -4.36 5.73 11.73
N PHE A 100 -4.01 4.79 10.87
CA PHE A 100 -4.94 4.00 10.07
C PHE A 100 -5.41 2.74 10.83
N ASP A 101 -6.27 1.94 10.23
CA ASP A 101 -6.63 0.62 10.78
C ASP A 101 -5.70 -0.48 10.26
N ARG A 102 -5.28 -0.34 8.99
CA ARG A 102 -4.35 -1.26 8.33
C ARG A 102 -3.37 -0.56 7.39
N ALA A 103 -2.11 -0.94 7.46
CA ALA A 103 -1.05 -0.49 6.57
C ALA A 103 -0.48 -1.67 5.76
N PHE A 104 -0.24 -1.44 4.47
CA PHE A 104 0.42 -2.35 3.54
C PHE A 104 1.74 -1.69 3.13
N HIS A 105 2.86 -2.17 3.67
CA HIS A 105 4.17 -1.64 3.34
C HIS A 105 4.88 -2.56 2.34
N PHE A 106 5.12 -2.06 1.13
CA PHE A 106 5.77 -2.80 0.06
C PHE A 106 7.22 -2.37 -0.08
N PHE A 107 8.12 -3.34 -0.19
CA PHE A 107 9.56 -3.11 -0.37
C PHE A 107 10.18 -4.29 -1.11
N ASP A 108 11.30 -4.04 -1.77
CA ASP A 108 12.13 -5.04 -2.44
C ASP A 108 13.48 -5.20 -1.71
N ASP A 109 14.40 -5.94 -2.34
CA ASP A 109 15.75 -6.17 -1.80
C ASP A 109 16.56 -4.87 -1.65
N GLU A 110 16.27 -3.81 -2.41
CA GLU A 110 16.96 -2.52 -2.29
C GLU A 110 16.56 -1.80 -0.99
N ALA A 111 15.29 -1.91 -0.61
CA ALA A 111 14.73 -1.30 0.60
C ALA A 111 14.67 -2.24 1.82
N ILE A 112 15.18 -3.48 1.73
CA ILE A 112 15.08 -4.49 2.80
C ILE A 112 15.70 -4.05 4.13
N ARG A 113 16.77 -3.24 4.09
CA ARG A 113 17.43 -2.73 5.31
C ARG A 113 16.50 -1.78 6.06
N GLU A 114 15.89 -0.84 5.35
CA GLU A 114 14.96 0.14 5.93
C GLU A 114 13.69 -0.55 6.44
N ALA A 115 13.15 -1.50 5.68
CA ALA A 115 12.00 -2.31 6.11
C ALA A 115 12.28 -3.09 7.40
N ARG A 116 13.51 -3.63 7.57
CA ARG A 116 13.93 -4.30 8.82
C ARG A 116 14.03 -3.34 10.00
N LEU A 117 14.46 -2.10 9.78
CA LEU A 117 14.49 -1.08 10.84
C LEU A 117 13.07 -0.72 11.28
N ALA A 118 12.16 -0.48 10.32
CA ALA A 118 10.75 -0.24 10.59
C ALA A 118 10.10 -1.43 11.33
N TRP A 119 10.33 -2.66 10.85
CA TRP A 119 9.84 -3.88 11.51
C TRP A 119 10.24 -3.91 12.99
N LYS A 120 11.52 -3.68 13.30
CA LYS A 120 12.02 -3.67 14.68
C LYS A 120 11.42 -2.52 15.51
N ALA A 121 11.37 -1.32 14.95
CA ALA A 121 10.83 -0.13 15.65
C ALA A 121 9.35 -0.27 16.02
N LEU A 122 8.61 -1.09 15.26
CA LEU A 122 7.20 -1.37 15.52
C LEU A 122 6.99 -2.59 16.44
N ALA A 123 8.03 -3.35 16.80
CA ALA A 123 7.90 -4.57 17.62
C ALA A 123 7.40 -4.30 19.04
N ASP A 124 7.83 -3.18 19.61
CA ASP A 124 7.51 -2.81 21.00
C ASP A 124 6.31 -1.84 21.10
N ARG A 125 5.60 -1.60 19.99
CA ARG A 125 4.44 -0.69 19.98
C ARG A 125 3.16 -1.44 20.34
N GLU A 126 2.55 -1.04 21.46
CA GLU A 126 1.27 -1.57 21.89
C GLU A 126 0.18 -1.33 20.83
N GLY A 127 -0.66 -2.35 20.60
CA GLY A 127 -1.76 -2.28 19.63
C GLY A 127 -1.34 -2.35 18.16
N VAL A 128 -0.05 -2.59 17.86
CA VAL A 128 0.45 -2.82 16.50
C VAL A 128 0.69 -4.32 16.28
N GLU A 129 -0.09 -4.92 15.38
CA GLU A 129 0.14 -6.28 14.89
C GLU A 129 0.93 -6.20 13.58
N ARG A 130 2.08 -6.85 13.51
CA ARG A 130 2.91 -6.87 12.29
C ARG A 130 2.87 -8.25 11.67
N ARG A 131 2.76 -8.30 10.34
CA ARG A 131 2.83 -9.55 9.56
C ARG A 131 3.83 -9.39 8.45
N TYR A 132 4.65 -10.40 8.22
CA TYR A 132 5.63 -10.42 7.15
C TYR A 132 5.18 -11.40 6.07
N TRP A 133 5.01 -10.90 4.86
CA TRP A 133 4.59 -11.64 3.69
C TRP A 133 5.72 -11.74 2.68
N LYS A 134 5.99 -12.96 2.22
CA LYS A 134 6.93 -13.24 1.13
C LYS A 134 6.28 -14.15 0.10
N GLN A 135 6.78 -14.12 -1.13
CA GLN A 135 6.33 -15.06 -2.15
C GLN A 135 7.16 -16.35 -2.07
N THR A 136 6.48 -17.47 -2.27
CA THR A 136 7.12 -18.76 -2.50
C THR A 136 7.70 -18.83 -3.91
N GLU A 137 8.53 -19.84 -4.18
CA GLU A 137 9.05 -20.13 -5.53
C GLU A 137 7.92 -20.28 -6.57
N SER A 138 6.73 -20.71 -6.12
CA SER A 138 5.52 -20.84 -6.96
C SER A 138 4.76 -19.51 -7.21
N GLY A 139 5.24 -18.39 -6.65
CA GLY A 139 4.60 -17.07 -6.74
C GLY A 139 3.40 -16.86 -5.79
N LYS A 140 3.10 -17.83 -4.92
CA LYS A 140 2.05 -17.70 -3.88
C LYS A 140 2.58 -16.93 -2.69
N TRP A 141 1.73 -16.11 -2.06
CA TRP A 141 2.04 -15.40 -0.82
C TRP A 141 1.93 -16.32 0.41
N GLU A 142 2.92 -16.27 1.28
CA GLU A 142 2.90 -16.90 2.59
C GLU A 142 3.28 -15.91 3.69
N GLN A 143 2.66 -16.06 4.87
CA GLN A 143 3.03 -15.31 6.06
C GLN A 143 4.22 -16.02 6.72
N ALA A 144 5.36 -15.33 6.77
CA ALA A 144 6.62 -15.85 7.29
C ALA A 144 6.93 -15.36 8.72
N ALA A 145 6.28 -14.28 9.17
CA ALA A 145 6.28 -13.82 10.56
C ALA A 145 5.04 -12.97 10.88
#